data_AF-A0A357MIV4-F1
#
_entry.id   AF-A0A357MIV4-F1
#
_cell.length_a   1.000
_cell.length_b   1.000
_cell.length_c   1.000
_cell.angle_alpha   90.00
_cell.angle_beta   90.00
_cell.angle_gamma   90.00
#
_symmetry.space_group_name_H-M   'P 1'
#
loop_
_entity.id
_entity.type
_entity.pdbx_description
1 polymer ?
#
loop_
_entity_poly.entity_id
_entity_poly.type
_entity_poly.pdbx_seq_one_letter_code
_entity_poly.pdbx_strand_id
1 'polypeptide(L)' 'FWSDQYDVKLQIAGLNTGHDRIVTRPGEGRSVSFWYYRGAELLAVDAMNDPRAYMIG' A
#
# COMPACT_ATOMS: atom_id res chain seq x y z
N PHE A 1 -2.80 -8.94 4.61
CA PHE A 1 -2.66 -10.01 3.61
C PHE A 1 -1.30 -9.86 2.92
N TRP A 2 -0.69 -10.94 2.41
CA TRP A 2 0.51 -10.85 1.57
C TRP A 2 0.48 -11.90 0.46
N SER A 3 1.18 -11.61 -0.63
CA SER A 3 1.34 -12.49 -1.78
C SER A 3 2.69 -12.23 -2.44
N ASP A 4 3.40 -13.30 -2.79
CA ASP A 4 4.54 -13.23 -3.69
C ASP A 4 4.06 -13.57 -5.10
N GLN A 5 4.17 -12.62 -6.03
CA GLN A 5 3.80 -12.80 -7.44
C GLN A 5 5.00 -12.49 -8.30
N TYR A 6 5.58 -13.53 -8.92
CA TYR A 6 6.85 -13.42 -9.63
C TYR A 6 7.93 -12.77 -8.75
N ASP A 7 8.44 -11.63 -9.16
CA ASP A 7 9.46 -10.82 -8.49
C ASP A 7 8.89 -9.66 -7.68
N VAL A 8 7.58 -9.68 -7.40
CA VAL A 8 6.89 -8.68 -6.58
C VAL A 8 6.42 -9.29 -5.27
N LYS A 9 6.85 -8.67 -4.18
CA LYS A 9 6.31 -8.90 -2.84
C LYS A 9 5.17 -7.91 -2.59
N LEU A 10 3.94 -8.40 -2.63
CA LEU A 10 2.74 -7.61 -2.35
C LEU A 10 2.33 -7.79 -0.89
N GLN A 11 2.18 -6.69 -0.17
CA GLN A 11 1.71 -6.66 1.20
C GLN A 11 0.56 -5.67 1.33
N ILE A 12 -0.54 -6.10 1.95
CA ILE A 12 -1.78 -5.33 2.07
C ILE A 12 -2.17 -5.24 3.55
N ALA A 13 -2.41 -4.03 4.03
CA ALA A 13 -2.95 -3.74 5.36
C ALA A 13 -4.29 -3.00 5.22
N GLY A 14 -5.30 -3.38 6.00
CA GLY A 14 -6.62 -2.73 5.99
C GLY A 14 -7.58 -3.18 4.89
N LEU A 15 -8.72 -2.49 4.81
CA LEU A 15 -9.77 -2.69 3.79
C LEU A 15 -9.98 -1.35 3.06
N ASN A 16 -9.72 -1.31 1.76
CA ASN A 16 -9.75 -0.06 0.99
C ASN A 16 -11.17 0.41 0.60
N THR A 17 -12.23 -0.32 0.97
CA THR A 17 -13.61 0.01 0.56
C THR A 17 -14.07 1.38 1.06
N GLY A 18 -14.54 2.20 0.11
CA GLY A 18 -15.08 3.54 0.39
C GLY A 18 -14.02 4.58 0.73
N HIS A 19 -12.79 4.41 0.26
CA HIS A 19 -11.83 5.50 0.17
C HIS A 19 -12.33 6.57 -0.81
N ASP A 20 -11.94 7.82 -0.58
CA ASP A 20 -12.17 8.96 -1.48
C ASP A 20 -10.89 9.45 -2.16
N ARG A 21 -9.72 9.04 -1.65
CA ARG A 21 -8.43 9.48 -2.14
C ARG A 21 -7.38 8.37 -2.05
N ILE A 22 -6.53 8.31 -3.07
CA ILE A 22 -5.35 7.45 -3.10
C ILE A 22 -4.12 8.34 -3.16
N VAL A 23 -3.13 8.07 -2.30
CA VAL A 23 -1.79 8.66 -2.40
C VAL A 23 -0.83 7.58 -2.89
N THR A 24 -0.28 7.77 -4.08
CA THR A 24 0.78 6.91 -4.63
C THR A 24 2.14 7.42 -4.15
N ARG A 25 2.94 6.52 -3.59
CA ARG A 25 4.31 6.81 -3.16
C ARG A 25 5.28 5.96 -3.95
N PRO A 26 6.06 6.54 -4.86
CA PRO A 26 7.16 5.81 -5.50
C PRO A 26 8.25 5.54 -4.46
N GLY A 27 8.73 4.31 -4.43
CA GLY A 27 9.92 3.91 -3.66
C GLY A 27 11.15 3.84 -4.57
N GLU A 28 12.21 3.21 -4.06
CA GLU A 28 13.41 2.96 -4.84
C GLU A 28 13.20 1.79 -5.82
N GLY A 29 13.78 1.90 -7.02
CA GLY A 29 13.72 0.84 -8.03
C GLY A 29 12.29 0.53 -8.47
N ARG A 30 11.86 -0.72 -8.31
CA ARG A 30 10.52 -1.22 -8.67
C ARG A 30 9.59 -1.32 -7.45
N SER A 31 9.73 -0.38 -6.53
CA SER A 31 8.93 -0.33 -5.30
C SER A 31 7.90 0.79 -5.39
N VAL A 32 6.68 0.52 -4.93
CA VAL A 32 5.59 1.50 -4.89
C VAL A 32 4.61 1.13 -3.78
N SER A 33 4.00 2.13 -3.17
CA SER A 33 2.85 1.92 -2.28
C SER A 33 1.66 2.83 -2.62
N PHE A 34 0.47 2.32 -2.36
CA PHE A 34 -0.81 3.01 -2.55
C PHE A 34 -1.52 3.11 -1.22
N TRP A 35 -1.86 4.33 -0.81
CA TRP A 35 -2.43 4.63 0.49
C TRP A 35 -3.85 5.15 0.31
N TYR A 36 -4.82 4.44 0.87
CA TYR A 36 -6.24 4.68 0.69
C TYR A 36 -6.79 5.47 1.87
N TYR A 37 -7.34 6.67 1.60
CA TYR A 37 -7.88 7.55 2.62
C TYR A 37 -9.38 7.77 2.47
N ARG A 38 -10.05 8.05 3.58
CA ARG A 38 -11.36 8.72 3.62
C ARG A 38 -11.20 10.01 4.43
N GLY A 39 -11.21 11.15 3.75
CA GLY A 39 -10.82 12.43 4.34
C GLY A 39 -9.38 12.38 4.89
N ALA A 40 -9.26 12.47 6.22
CA ALA A 40 -7.99 12.39 6.94
C ALA A 40 -7.64 10.98 7.45
N GLU A 41 -8.58 10.05 7.42
CA GLU A 41 -8.42 8.69 7.94
C GLU A 41 -7.72 7.80 6.91
N LEU A 42 -6.65 7.10 7.31
CA LEU A 42 -6.01 6.06 6.52
C LEU A 42 -6.79 4.74 6.71
N LEU A 43 -7.32 4.19 5.62
CA LEU A 43 -8.10 2.95 5.63
C LEU A 43 -7.28 1.71 5.29
N ALA A 44 -6.37 1.84 4.32
CA ALA A 44 -5.59 0.71 3.81
C ALA A 44 -4.28 1.16 3.14
N VAL A 45 -3.34 0.22 3.03
CA VAL A 45 -2.10 0.36 2.27
C VAL A 45 -1.86 -0.91 1.46
N ASP A 46 -1.59 -0.73 0.17
CA ASP A 46 -1.03 -1.77 -0.71
C ASP A 46 0.43 -1.42 -1.01
N ALA A 47 1.35 -2.30 -0.66
CA ALA A 47 2.78 -2.10 -0.81
C ALA A 47 3.40 -3.19 -1.70
N MET A 48 4.09 -2.77 -2.75
CA MET A 48 4.76 -3.63 -3.72
C MET A 48 6.25 -3.39 -3.61
N ASN A 49 7.01 -4.39 -3.16
CA ASN A 49 8.44 -4.29 -2.85
C ASN A 49 8.81 -3.15 -1.88
N ASP A 50 7.83 -2.62 -1.13
CA ASP A 50 7.99 -1.52 -0.18
C ASP A 50 7.63 -1.97 1.25
N PRO A 51 8.47 -2.81 1.89
CA PRO A 51 8.15 -3.35 3.22
C PRO A 51 8.07 -2.27 4.30
N ARG A 52 8.66 -1.08 4.07
CA ARG A 52 8.58 0.04 5.02
C ARG A 52 7.19 0.66 5.02
N ALA A 53 6.56 0.82 3.85
CA ALA A 53 5.19 1.30 3.78
C ALA A 53 4.22 0.37 4.50
N TYR A 54 4.43 -0.94 4.43
CA TYR A 54 3.61 -1.92 5.17
C TYR A 54 3.78 -1.84 6.69
N MET A 55 4.96 -1.51 7.20
CA MET A 55 5.26 -1.45 8.64
C MET A 55 4.79 -0.16 9.33
N ILE A 56 4.49 0.90 8.57
CA ILE A 56 4.11 2.23 9.08
C ILE A 56 2.58 2.43 9.04
N GLY A 57 1.85 1.58 8.30
CA GLY A 57 0.38 1.57 8.25
C GLY A 57 -0.28 1.13 9.55
#